data_AF-A0A6A5HNB7-F1
#
_entry.id   AF-A0A6A5HNB7-F1
#
_cell.length_a   1.000
_cell.length_b   1.000
_cell.length_c   1.000
_cell.angle_alpha   90.00
_cell.angle_beta   90.00
_cell.angle_gamma   90.00
#
_symmetry.space_group_name_H-M   'P 1'
#
loop_
_entity.id
_entity.type
_entity.pdbx_description
1 polymer ?
#
loop_
_entity_poly.entity_id
_entity_poly.type
_entity_poly.pdbx_seq_one_letter_code
_entity_poly.pdbx_strand_id
1 'polypeptide(L)'
;MKLFLFFFLSIFSICNACLVIQYSVPPACACKAQKLDSKNIFKNVVETNKYYYNVTTSVIKAPELRIDDCSVSMYCEEDYRLFVFDTDKEEYVSNLMSHNTSKTS
;
A
#
# COMPACT_ATOMS: atom_id res chain seq x y z
N MET A 1 -40.82 24.70 17.51
CA MET A 1 -39.34 24.79 17.71
C MET A 1 -38.62 23.45 17.94
N LYS A 2 -39.31 22.32 18.18
CA LYS A 2 -38.65 21.01 18.31
C LYS A 2 -38.27 20.36 16.97
N LEU A 3 -39.07 20.60 15.91
CA LEU A 3 -38.89 19.99 14.58
C LEU A 3 -37.65 20.50 13.81
N PHE A 4 -37.28 21.77 14.01
CA PHE A 4 -36.08 22.37 13.42
C PHE A 4 -34.78 21.80 14.01
N LEU A 5 -34.78 21.44 15.30
CA LEU A 5 -33.63 20.82 15.97
C LEU A 5 -33.34 19.43 15.42
N PHE A 6 -34.37 18.65 15.11
CA PHE A 6 -34.20 17.33 14.48
C PHE A 6 -33.62 17.44 13.06
N PHE A 7 -34.04 18.44 12.28
CA PHE A 7 -33.48 18.66 10.94
C PHE A 7 -31.98 18.99 10.98
N PHE A 8 -31.54 19.85 11.91
CA PHE A 8 -30.12 20.20 12.09
C PHE A 8 -29.24 19.03 12.57
N LEU A 9 -29.76 18.13 13.40
CA LEU A 9 -29.05 16.92 13.84
C LEU A 9 -28.85 15.91 12.70
N SER A 10 -29.79 15.82 11.76
CA SER A 10 -29.68 14.93 10.61
C SER A 10 -28.61 15.35 9.60
N ILE A 11 -28.38 16.66 9.41
CA ILE A 11 -27.38 17.18 8.46
C ILE A 11 -25.94 16.93 8.95
N PHE A 12 -25.70 16.99 10.26
CA PHE A 12 -24.37 16.75 10.84
C PHE A 12 -23.96 15.27 10.82
N SER A 13 -24.93 14.35 10.68
CA SER A 13 -24.68 12.90 10.74
C SER A 13 -24.14 12.29 9.45
N ILE A 14 -24.10 13.04 8.34
CA ILE A 14 -23.79 12.52 6.99
C ILE A 14 -22.39 12.94 6.51
N CYS A 15 -21.71 13.85 7.22
CA CYS A 15 -20.42 14.39 6.79
C CYS A 15 -19.22 13.54 7.28
N ASN A 16 -19.24 12.23 7.05
CA ASN A 16 -18.00 11.43 7.06
C ASN A 16 -17.35 11.48 5.66
N ALA A 17 -17.24 12.67 5.08
CA ALA A 17 -16.50 12.87 3.85
C ALA A 17 -15.02 12.99 4.19
N CYS A 18 -14.25 11.93 3.95
CA CYS A 18 -12.80 11.98 4.08
C CYS A 18 -12.25 12.92 3.00
N LEU A 19 -11.80 14.10 3.40
CA LEU A 19 -11.23 15.08 2.47
C LEU A 19 -9.91 14.54 1.93
N VAL A 20 -9.91 14.09 0.68
CA VAL A 20 -8.67 13.73 -0.04
C VAL A 20 -8.00 15.03 -0.48
N ILE A 21 -6.89 15.39 0.16
CA ILE A 21 -6.08 16.55 -0.24
C ILE A 21 -5.17 16.11 -1.38
N GLN A 22 -5.41 16.63 -2.59
CA GLN A 22 -4.48 16.43 -3.70
C GLN A 22 -3.37 17.47 -3.62
N TYR A 23 -2.18 17.06 -3.19
CA TYR A 23 -1.01 17.91 -3.17
C TYR A 23 -0.41 18.04 -4.58
N SER A 24 0.04 19.25 -4.94
CA SER A 24 0.80 19.48 -6.19
C SER A 24 2.23 18.92 -6.14
N VAL A 25 2.73 18.66 -4.93
CA VAL A 25 4.04 18.06 -4.65
C VAL A 25 3.83 16.95 -3.62
N PRO A 26 4.41 15.75 -3.80
CA PRO A 26 4.30 14.69 -2.81
C PRO A 26 4.74 15.17 -1.42
N PRO A 27 4.00 14.88 -0.35
CA PRO A 27 4.37 15.28 1.00
C PRO A 27 5.75 14.69 1.36
N ALA A 28 6.46 15.33 2.31
CA ALA A 28 7.81 14.90 2.70
C ALA A 28 7.88 13.43 3.19
N CYS A 29 6.77 12.90 3.69
CA CYS A 29 6.60 11.51 4.13
C CYS A 29 6.22 10.54 3.00
N ALA A 30 6.07 11.00 1.76
CA ALA A 30 5.59 10.18 0.66
C ALA A 30 6.50 8.99 0.43
N CYS A 31 5.92 7.80 0.54
CA CYS A 31 6.68 6.57 0.43
C CYS A 31 7.06 6.31 -1.04
N LYS A 32 8.33 6.00 -1.27
CA LYS A 32 8.81 5.52 -2.56
C LYS A 32 8.59 4.01 -2.61
N ALA A 33 7.73 3.58 -3.51
CA ALA A 33 7.48 2.16 -3.75
C ALA A 33 7.43 1.89 -5.26
N GLN A 34 7.96 0.74 -5.66
CA GLN A 34 7.96 0.31 -7.05
C GLN A 34 7.27 -1.05 -7.17
N LYS A 35 6.34 -1.17 -8.11
CA LYS A 35 5.76 -2.47 -8.48
C LYS A 35 6.83 -3.31 -9.19
N LEU A 36 7.05 -4.53 -8.70
CA LEU A 36 7.91 -5.50 -9.35
C LEU A 36 7.07 -6.49 -10.16
N ASP A 37 7.55 -6.82 -11.36
CA ASP A 37 6.90 -7.72 -12.31
C ASP A 37 7.93 -8.62 -13.02
N SER A 38 7.47 -9.51 -13.89
CA SER A 38 8.35 -10.42 -14.64
C SER A 38 9.39 -9.72 -15.51
N LYS A 39 9.23 -8.43 -15.83
CA LYS A 39 10.15 -7.66 -16.68
C LYS A 39 11.25 -6.95 -15.89
N ASN A 40 10.98 -6.57 -14.63
CA ASN A 40 11.90 -5.75 -13.83
C ASN A 40 12.45 -6.47 -12.59
N ILE A 41 11.85 -7.59 -12.16
CA ILE A 41 12.21 -8.27 -10.91
C ILE A 41 13.69 -8.70 -10.86
N PHE A 42 14.25 -9.24 -11.96
CA PHE A 42 15.64 -9.70 -12.00
C PHE A 42 16.68 -8.58 -12.05
N LYS A 43 16.25 -7.32 -12.23
CA LYS A 43 17.11 -6.15 -12.07
C LYS A 43 17.16 -5.66 -10.62
N ASN A 44 16.17 -6.04 -9.81
CA ASN A 44 15.96 -5.55 -8.45
C ASN A 44 16.23 -6.62 -7.38
N VAL A 45 16.08 -7.90 -7.73
CA VAL A 45 16.41 -9.04 -6.87
C VAL A 45 17.65 -9.71 -7.44
N VAL A 46 18.78 -9.50 -6.78
CA VAL A 46 20.09 -10.08 -7.14
C VAL A 46 20.23 -11.51 -6.61
N GLU A 47 21.13 -12.29 -7.21
CA GLU A 47 21.36 -13.71 -6.86
C GLU A 47 21.72 -13.95 -5.39
N THR A 48 22.34 -12.96 -4.73
CA THR A 48 22.68 -13.03 -3.31
C THR A 48 21.46 -12.93 -2.39
N ASN A 49 20.30 -12.53 -2.90
CA ASN A 49 19.08 -12.45 -2.10
C ASN A 49 18.55 -13.86 -1.82
N LYS A 50 18.27 -14.16 -0.54
CA LYS A 50 17.72 -15.45 -0.09
C LYS A 50 16.43 -15.88 -0.80
N TYR A 51 15.67 -14.94 -1.39
CA TYR A 51 14.44 -15.20 -2.13
C TYR A 51 14.62 -15.26 -3.64
N TYR A 52 15.85 -15.11 -4.16
CA TYR A 52 16.12 -15.18 -5.59
C TYR A 52 15.61 -16.48 -6.22
N TYR A 53 15.77 -17.62 -5.53
CA TYR A 53 15.25 -18.90 -5.99
C TYR A 53 13.71 -18.95 -6.01
N ASN A 54 13.04 -18.43 -4.97
CA ASN A 54 11.58 -18.37 -4.93
C ASN A 54 11.03 -17.49 -6.06
N VAL A 55 11.70 -16.38 -6.36
CA VAL A 55 11.34 -15.48 -7.44
C VAL A 55 11.52 -16.15 -8.80
N THR A 56 12.67 -16.77 -9.05
CA THR A 56 12.98 -17.40 -10.36
C THR A 56 12.09 -18.59 -10.70
N THR A 57 11.58 -19.31 -9.69
CA THR A 57 10.76 -20.52 -9.87
C THR A 57 9.26 -20.26 -9.86
N SER A 58 8.82 -19.05 -9.51
CA SER A 58 7.40 -18.69 -9.39
C SER A 58 6.87 -17.97 -10.63
N VAL A 59 5.56 -18.03 -10.84
CA VAL A 59 4.87 -17.13 -11.79
C VAL A 59 4.76 -15.75 -11.15
N ILE A 60 5.41 -14.76 -11.74
CA ILE A 60 5.50 -13.41 -11.19
C ILE A 60 4.43 -12.52 -11.82
N LYS A 61 3.65 -11.86 -10.97
CA LYS A 61 2.64 -10.86 -11.35
C LYS A 61 2.84 -9.60 -10.50
N ALA A 62 2.62 -8.44 -11.12
CA ALA A 62 2.69 -7.17 -10.41
C ALA A 62 1.57 -7.08 -9.37
N PRO A 63 1.86 -6.59 -8.14
CA PRO A 63 0.82 -6.37 -7.15
C PRO A 63 0.00 -5.13 -7.49
N GLU A 64 -1.16 -5.02 -6.84
CA GLU A 64 -1.81 -3.73 -6.73
C GLU A 64 -1.08 -2.87 -5.71
N LEU A 65 -0.85 -1.60 -6.05
CA LEU A 65 -0.11 -0.63 -5.25
C LEU A 65 -0.96 0.62 -5.15
N ARG A 66 -1.25 1.04 -3.92
CA ARG A 66 -1.82 2.34 -3.63
C ARG A 66 -0.90 3.07 -2.67
N ILE A 67 -0.63 4.33 -2.99
CA ILE A 67 0.21 5.22 -2.20
C ILE A 67 -0.69 6.39 -1.81
N ASP A 68 -1.01 6.46 -0.52
CA ASP A 68 -1.85 7.48 0.06
C ASP A 68 -0.98 8.29 1.02
N ASP A 69 -0.42 9.40 0.52
CA ASP A 69 0.52 10.26 1.22
C ASP A 69 1.64 9.48 1.94
N CYS A 70 1.58 9.40 3.27
CA CYS A 70 2.57 8.74 4.11
C CYS A 70 2.35 7.22 4.26
N SER A 71 1.42 6.64 3.52
CA SER A 71 1.04 5.23 3.65
C SER A 71 1.06 4.53 2.30
N VAL A 72 1.43 3.24 2.33
CA VAL A 72 1.43 2.37 1.16
C VAL A 72 0.63 1.13 1.50
N SER A 73 -0.28 0.77 0.60
CA SER A 73 -0.92 -0.55 0.62
C SER A 73 -0.55 -1.32 -0.65
N MET A 74 -0.21 -2.58 -0.44
CA MET A 74 0.10 -3.52 -1.50
C MET A 74 -0.67 -4.81 -1.27
N TYR A 75 -1.25 -5.37 -2.32
CA TYR A 75 -1.94 -6.65 -2.24
C TYR A 75 -1.88 -7.40 -3.57
N CYS A 76 -2.08 -8.70 -3.49
CA CYS A 76 -2.23 -9.58 -4.64
C CYS A 76 -3.65 -10.18 -4.66
N GLU A 77 -4.02 -10.77 -5.79
CA GLU A 77 -5.20 -11.63 -5.89
C GLU A 77 -5.05 -12.89 -5.01
N GLU A 78 -6.15 -13.56 -4.66
CA GLU A 78 -6.20 -14.63 -3.66
C GLU A 78 -5.19 -15.78 -3.90
N ASP A 79 -4.88 -16.09 -5.15
CA ASP A 79 -3.96 -17.17 -5.53
C ASP A 79 -2.47 -16.77 -5.53
N TYR A 80 -2.17 -15.51 -5.22
CA TYR A 80 -0.82 -14.97 -5.26
C TYR A 80 -0.34 -14.53 -3.88
N ARG A 81 0.95 -14.73 -3.63
CA ARG A 81 1.61 -14.26 -2.41
C ARG A 81 2.33 -12.95 -2.70
N LEU A 82 2.20 -11.96 -1.81
CA LEU A 82 2.93 -10.70 -1.95
C LEU A 82 4.35 -10.87 -1.40
N PHE A 83 5.34 -10.46 -2.18
CA PHE A 83 6.73 -10.32 -1.74
C PHE A 83 7.08 -8.83 -1.72
N VAL A 84 7.64 -8.38 -0.60
CA VAL A 84 8.09 -6.99 -0.43
C VAL A 84 9.59 -7.02 -0.16
N PHE A 85 10.33 -6.21 -0.92
CA PHE A 85 11.77 -6.04 -0.77
C PHE A 85 12.02 -4.62 -0.29
N ASP A 86 12.41 -4.47 0.98
CA ASP A 86 12.85 -3.19 1.53
C ASP A 86 14.38 -3.14 1.49
N THR A 87 14.95 -2.02 1.06
CA THR A 87 16.40 -1.82 1.01
C THR A 87 17.04 -1.83 2.40
N ASP A 88 16.25 -1.55 3.43
CA ASP A 88 16.74 -1.42 4.81
C ASP A 88 16.51 -2.72 5.62
N LYS A 89 15.64 -3.62 5.16
CA LYS A 89 15.30 -4.90 5.82
C LYS A 89 14.93 -5.98 4.81
N GLU A 90 15.73 -7.04 4.75
CA GLU A 90 15.35 -8.28 4.04
C GLU A 90 14.32 -9.09 4.83
N GLU A 91 13.11 -8.56 5.04
CA GLU A 91 12.07 -9.20 5.85
C GLU A 91 10.90 -9.75 5.02
N TYR A 92 10.35 -10.89 5.46
CA TYR A 92 9.45 -11.77 4.69
C TYR A 92 8.10 -12.01 5.35
N VAL A 93 7.25 -12.67 4.54
CA VAL A 93 5.80 -12.63 4.36
C VAL A 93 5.01 -13.62 5.25
N SER A 94 3.79 -13.25 5.69
CA SER A 94 2.60 -14.13 5.63
C SER A 94 1.29 -13.38 5.95
N ASN A 95 0.25 -13.63 5.14
CA ASN A 95 -1.15 -13.21 5.28
C ASN A 95 -1.42 -11.70 5.43
N LEU A 96 -1.51 -10.98 4.31
CA LEU A 96 -2.04 -9.62 4.29
C LEU A 96 -3.53 -9.61 4.62
N MET A 97 -3.84 -9.40 5.89
CA MET A 97 -4.79 -8.33 6.19
C MET A 97 -3.96 -7.09 6.54
N SER A 98 -3.90 -6.15 5.59
CA SER A 98 -3.47 -4.75 5.75
C SER A 98 -2.30 -4.49 6.70
N HIS A 99 -1.06 -4.69 6.24
CA HIS A 99 0.04 -3.93 6.82
C HIS A 99 -0.01 -2.51 6.25
N ASN A 100 -0.67 -1.60 6.97
CA ASN A 100 -0.46 -0.17 6.80
C ASN A 100 0.98 0.12 7.25
N THR A 101 1.92 0.23 6.32
CA THR A 101 3.25 0.75 6.63
C THR A 101 3.14 2.27 6.71
N SER A 102 2.80 2.81 7.90
CA SER A 102 3.00 4.23 8.16
C SER A 102 4.45 4.43 8.58
N LYS A 103 5.26 5.07 7.74
CA LYS A 103 6.57 5.56 8.16
C LYS A 103 6.32 6.84 8.97
N THR A 104 6.26 6.73 10.29
CA THR A 104 6.21 7.92 11.15
C THR A 104 7.55 8.64 11.08
N SER A 105 7.49 9.93 10.74
CA SER A 105 8.64 10.83 10.72
C SER A 105 9.33 10.94 12.07
#